data_AF-A0A9J6FD36-F1
#
_entry.id   AF-A0A9J6FD36-F1
#
_cell.length_a   1.000
_cell.length_b   1.000
_cell.length_c   1.000
_cell.angle_alpha   90.00
_cell.angle_beta   90.00
_cell.angle_gamma   90.00
#
_symmetry.space_group_name_H-M   'P 1'
#
loop_
_entity.id
_entity.type
_entity.pdbx_description
1 polymer ?
#
loop_
_entity_poly.entity_id
_entity_poly.type
_entity_poly.pdbx_seq_one_letter_code
_entity_poly.pdbx_strand_id
1 'polypeptide(L)'
;MGDSNAPHTYCHYTYDTPKGQKLADAKEVYGLQLISDPTQSTRLVQEGTRHTGPDLTLTNDCKPTVSWFNTMETFESDHGLTHISISTAKFCDSPGTAKITDWVKLRGMQSRLRSRAHTAPR
;
A
#
# COMPACT_ATOMS: atom_id res chain seq x y z
N MET A 1 -0.31 -3.53 5.81
CA MET A 1 0.83 -4.29 6.34
C MET A 1 1.55 -3.42 7.35
N GLY A 2 2.01 -3.97 8.46
CA GLY A 2 2.93 -3.28 9.36
C GLY A 2 3.27 -4.09 10.61
N ASP A 3 4.28 -3.61 11.34
CA ASP A 3 4.64 -4.11 12.66
C ASP A 3 3.61 -3.65 13.69
N SER A 4 2.83 -4.59 14.21
CA SER A 4 1.81 -4.32 15.21
C SER A 4 2.33 -4.35 16.64
N ASN A 5 3.39 -5.12 16.93
CA ASN A 5 3.84 -5.47 18.28
C ASN A 5 2.65 -5.67 19.26
N ALA A 6 1.65 -6.43 18.83
CA ALA A 6 0.38 -6.62 19.53
C ALA A 6 0.09 -8.11 19.71
N PRO A 7 0.69 -8.76 20.74
CA PRO A 7 0.53 -10.19 20.93
C PRO A 7 -0.94 -10.61 21.08
N HIS A 8 -1.34 -11.54 20.21
CA HIS A 8 -2.61 -12.25 20.27
C HIS A 8 -2.49 -13.64 19.60
N THR A 9 -3.23 -14.61 20.11
CA THR A 9 -3.42 -15.97 19.60
C THR A 9 -3.83 -16.05 18.13
N TYR A 10 -4.64 -15.13 17.60
CA TYR A 10 -4.96 -15.12 16.16
C TYR A 10 -3.74 -14.77 15.28
N CYS A 11 -2.71 -14.17 15.88
CA CYS A 11 -1.39 -13.90 15.29
C CYS A 11 -0.31 -14.89 15.75
N HIS A 12 -0.70 -16.08 16.26
CA HIS A 12 0.19 -17.16 16.73
C HIS A 12 1.10 -16.81 17.92
N TYR A 13 0.77 -15.75 18.65
CA TYR A 13 1.30 -15.61 20.01
C TYR A 13 0.63 -16.64 20.93
N THR A 14 1.32 -17.01 21.99
CA THR A 14 0.79 -17.98 22.97
C THR A 14 0.07 -17.33 24.15
N TYR A 15 -0.06 -16.01 24.10
CA TYR A 15 -0.73 -15.19 25.07
C TYR A 15 -1.35 -13.99 24.36
N ASP A 16 -2.36 -13.43 25.00
CA ASP A 16 -3.05 -12.24 24.51
C ASP A 16 -2.68 -11.03 25.37
N THR A 17 -2.65 -9.86 24.75
CA THR A 17 -2.44 -8.57 25.42
C THR A 17 -3.63 -7.66 25.18
N PRO A 18 -3.88 -6.64 26.03
CA PRO A 18 -4.93 -5.66 25.77
C PRO A 18 -4.78 -4.95 24.42
N LYS A 19 -3.53 -4.77 23.95
CA LYS A 19 -3.24 -4.22 22.62
C LYS A 19 -3.60 -5.19 21.50
N GLY A 20 -3.25 -6.47 21.67
CA GLY A 20 -3.67 -7.55 20.78
C GLY A 20 -5.19 -7.64 20.68
N GLN A 21 -5.90 -7.61 21.81
CA GLN A 21 -7.36 -7.69 21.85
C GLN A 21 -7.99 -6.53 21.05
N LYS A 22 -7.53 -5.29 21.25
CA LYS A 22 -7.99 -4.14 20.47
C LYS A 22 -7.76 -4.32 18.96
N LEU A 23 -6.66 -4.98 18.58
CA LEU A 23 -6.37 -5.26 17.18
C LEU A 23 -7.30 -6.36 16.62
N ALA A 24 -7.62 -7.38 17.41
CA ALA A 24 -8.60 -8.40 17.07
C ALA A 24 -10.00 -7.79 16.89
N ASP A 25 -10.43 -6.94 17.83
CA ASP A 25 -11.71 -6.24 17.78
C ASP A 25 -11.78 -5.33 16.54
N ALA A 26 -10.72 -4.56 16.28
CA ALA A 26 -10.66 -3.71 15.08
C ALA A 26 -10.71 -4.54 13.79
N LYS A 27 -9.98 -5.66 13.74
CA LYS A 27 -10.02 -6.59 12.62
C LYS A 27 -11.46 -7.07 12.37
N GLU A 28 -12.19 -7.43 13.41
CA GLU A 28 -13.59 -7.86 13.30
C GLU A 28 -14.51 -6.73 12.83
N VAL A 29 -14.44 -5.56 13.48
CA VAL A 29 -15.25 -4.38 13.18
C VAL A 29 -15.08 -3.92 11.73
N TYR A 30 -13.86 -3.96 11.20
CA TYR A 30 -13.56 -3.53 9.83
C TYR A 30 -13.60 -4.68 8.81
N GLY A 31 -14.02 -5.89 9.20
CA GLY A 31 -14.11 -7.04 8.29
C GLY A 31 -12.77 -7.47 7.69
N LEU A 32 -11.67 -7.27 8.41
CA LEU A 32 -10.32 -7.55 7.93
C LEU A 32 -9.97 -9.04 8.05
N GLN A 33 -9.29 -9.55 7.03
CA GLN A 33 -8.77 -10.92 6.98
C GLN A 33 -7.24 -10.89 7.14
N LEU A 34 -6.72 -11.79 7.97
CA LEU A 34 -5.28 -11.98 8.13
C LEU A 34 -4.78 -12.85 6.98
N ILE A 35 -3.80 -12.32 6.23
CA ILE A 35 -3.15 -13.02 5.11
C ILE A 35 -1.69 -13.38 5.39
N SER A 36 -1.07 -12.78 6.41
CA SER A 36 0.22 -13.29 6.91
C SER A 36 0.05 -14.73 7.39
N ASP A 37 0.96 -15.62 6.99
CA ASP A 37 1.04 -16.98 7.54
C ASP A 37 1.63 -16.90 8.95
N PRO A 38 0.83 -17.17 9.98
CA PRO A 38 1.27 -16.96 11.34
C PRO A 38 2.20 -18.10 11.84
N THR A 39 2.39 -19.16 11.04
CA THR A 39 3.44 -20.18 11.28
C THR A 39 4.83 -19.70 10.87
N GLN A 40 4.94 -18.62 10.09
CA GLN A 40 6.20 -18.05 9.62
C GLN A 40 6.58 -16.82 10.45
N SER A 41 7.57 -16.98 11.34
CA SER A 41 8.09 -15.89 12.17
C SER A 41 8.66 -14.77 11.30
N THR A 42 8.06 -13.58 11.34
CA THR A 42 8.58 -12.39 10.63
C THR A 42 9.73 -11.72 11.38
N ARG A 43 10.03 -12.17 12.61
CA ARG A 43 11.21 -11.76 13.36
C ARG A 43 12.20 -12.90 13.47
N LEU A 44 13.48 -12.64 13.20
CA LEU A 44 14.57 -13.54 13.55
C LEU A 44 14.77 -13.47 15.06
N VAL A 45 14.79 -14.65 15.66
CA VAL A 45 14.88 -14.77 17.10
C VAL A 45 16.32 -15.11 17.48
N GLN A 46 16.92 -14.35 18.39
CA GLN A 46 18.10 -14.80 19.13
C GLN A 46 17.72 -15.98 20.03
N GLU A 47 18.64 -16.93 20.26
CA GLU A 47 18.37 -18.15 21.01
C GLU A 47 17.53 -17.93 22.28
N GLY A 48 16.48 -18.73 22.44
CA GLY A 48 15.66 -18.76 23.65
C GLY A 48 14.38 -17.90 23.64
N THR A 49 14.16 -17.05 22.62
CA THR A 49 12.86 -16.36 22.46
C THR A 49 11.96 -17.17 21.50
N ARG A 50 10.65 -17.23 21.79
CA ARG A 50 9.69 -17.99 20.97
C ARG A 50 9.48 -17.28 19.63
N HIS A 51 9.27 -18.01 18.54
CA HIS A 51 8.91 -17.43 17.24
C HIS A 51 7.72 -16.48 17.40
N THR A 52 7.92 -15.21 17.02
CA THR A 52 6.89 -14.16 17.07
C THR A 52 6.80 -13.50 15.70
N GLY A 53 5.58 -13.36 15.17
CA GLY A 53 5.30 -12.62 13.95
C GLY A 53 4.59 -11.31 14.25
N PRO A 54 5.32 -10.23 14.62
CA PRO A 54 4.70 -8.94 14.89
C PRO A 54 4.22 -8.24 13.61
N ASP A 55 4.77 -8.62 12.44
CA ASP A 55 4.43 -8.06 11.14
C ASP A 55 3.18 -8.71 10.56
N LEU A 56 2.09 -7.93 10.55
CA LEU A 56 0.79 -8.41 10.14
C LEU A 56 0.38 -7.79 8.81
N THR A 57 -0.14 -8.64 7.94
CA THR A 57 -0.75 -8.26 6.69
C THR A 57 -2.23 -8.59 6.77
N LEU A 58 -3.04 -7.54 6.76
CA LEU A 58 -4.48 -7.60 6.80
C LEU A 58 -5.03 -7.04 5.48
N THR A 59 -6.14 -7.60 5.01
CA THR A 59 -6.84 -7.15 3.80
C THR A 59 -8.33 -7.01 4.07
N ASN A 60 -8.98 -6.07 3.36
CA ASN A 60 -10.43 -5.92 3.33
C ASN A 60 -10.90 -6.34 1.93
N ASP A 61 -11.79 -7.33 1.85
CA ASP A 61 -12.40 -7.83 0.61
C ASP A 61 -11.42 -8.42 -0.44
N CYS A 62 -11.21 -9.74 -0.39
CA CYS A 62 -10.31 -10.50 -1.29
C CYS A 62 -10.93 -10.76 -2.67
N LYS A 63 -11.19 -9.72 -3.47
CA LYS A 63 -11.53 -9.85 -4.89
C LYS A 63 -10.33 -10.14 -5.81
N PRO A 64 -9.11 -9.65 -5.53
CA PRO A 64 -7.91 -10.14 -6.20
C PRO A 64 -7.33 -11.37 -5.48
N THR A 65 -6.73 -12.29 -6.23
CA THR A 65 -5.88 -13.35 -5.66
C THR A 65 -4.67 -12.71 -4.99
N VAL A 66 -4.59 -12.83 -3.67
CA VAL A 66 -3.45 -12.35 -2.86
C VAL A 66 -2.60 -13.54 -2.43
N SER A 67 -1.28 -13.45 -2.63
CA SER A 67 -0.32 -14.39 -2.06
C SER A 67 0.63 -13.67 -1.12
N TRP A 68 0.93 -14.29 0.01
CA TRP A 68 1.86 -13.79 1.01
C TRP A 68 2.90 -14.87 1.32
N PHE A 69 4.17 -14.49 1.48
CA PHE A 69 5.19 -15.37 2.05
C PHE A 69 6.33 -14.56 2.70
N ASN A 70 6.98 -15.15 3.69
CA ASN A 70 8.21 -14.61 4.28
C ASN A 70 9.41 -15.06 3.43
N THR A 71 10.25 -14.12 3.00
CA THR A 71 11.43 -14.44 2.17
C THR A 71 12.58 -15.02 2.99
N MET A 72 12.50 -14.94 4.32
CA MET A 72 13.56 -15.30 5.28
C MET A 72 14.85 -14.48 5.14
N GLU A 73 14.87 -13.48 4.27
CA GLU A 73 15.96 -12.51 4.14
C GLU A 73 15.74 -11.36 5.11
N THR A 74 16.78 -10.85 5.75
CA THR A 74 16.63 -9.79 6.77
C THR A 74 17.43 -8.53 6.53
N PHE A 75 18.33 -8.49 5.54
CA PHE A 75 19.24 -7.36 5.30
C PHE A 75 19.85 -6.79 6.58
N GLU A 76 20.37 -7.67 7.45
CA GLU A 76 20.98 -7.32 8.75
C GLU A 76 20.01 -6.70 9.78
N SER A 77 18.70 -6.73 9.52
CA SER A 77 17.64 -6.45 10.49
C SER A 77 17.29 -7.70 11.31
N ASP A 78 16.58 -7.50 12.42
CA ASP A 78 15.89 -8.56 13.16
C ASP A 78 14.52 -8.89 12.58
N HIS A 79 14.05 -8.16 11.56
CA HIS A 79 12.83 -8.47 10.81
C HIS A 79 13.13 -9.09 9.44
N GLY A 80 12.37 -10.13 9.11
CA GLY A 80 12.35 -10.78 7.81
C GLY A 80 11.50 -10.05 6.80
N LEU A 81 11.96 -10.02 5.56
CA LEU A 81 11.21 -9.45 4.46
C LEU A 81 9.98 -10.29 4.16
N THR A 82 8.85 -9.61 3.97
CA THR A 82 7.62 -10.25 3.55
C THR A 82 7.28 -9.83 2.13
N HIS A 83 6.95 -10.80 1.29
CA HIS A 83 6.50 -10.55 -0.06
C HIS A 83 4.97 -10.65 -0.10
N ILE A 84 4.33 -9.67 -0.77
CA ILE A 84 2.88 -9.66 -1.00
C ILE A 84 2.65 -9.45 -2.49
N SER A 85 2.00 -10.41 -3.15
CA SER A 85 1.55 -10.26 -4.53
C SER A 85 0.04 -10.12 -4.56
N ILE A 86 -0.44 -9.06 -5.21
CA ILE A 86 -1.87 -8.78 -5.36
C ILE A 86 -2.19 -8.82 -6.85
N SER A 87 -3.02 -9.79 -7.26
CA SER A 87 -3.43 -9.94 -8.66
C SER A 87 -4.59 -9.01 -8.99
N THR A 88 -4.32 -7.82 -9.51
CA THR A 88 -5.38 -6.89 -9.92
C THR A 88 -5.91 -7.21 -11.31
N ALA A 89 -7.15 -6.80 -11.60
CA ALA A 89 -7.65 -6.79 -12.97
C ALA A 89 -6.71 -5.94 -13.83
N LYS A 90 -6.47 -6.35 -15.09
CA LYS A 90 -5.67 -5.57 -16.03
C LYS A 90 -6.25 -4.15 -16.09
N PHE A 91 -5.45 -3.18 -15.68
CA PHE A 91 -5.77 -1.77 -15.92
C PHE A 91 -5.64 -1.56 -17.43
N CYS A 92 -6.78 -1.57 -18.13
CA CYS A 92 -6.81 -1.10 -19.50
C CYS A 92 -6.83 0.43 -19.42
N ASP A 93 -5.67 1.05 -19.52
CA ASP A 93 -5.59 2.48 -19.83
C ASP A 93 -6.35 2.68 -21.14
N SER A 94 -7.54 3.28 -21.08
CA SER A 94 -8.13 3.88 -22.26
C SER A 94 -7.22 5.07 -22.61
N PRO A 95 -6.55 5.10 -23.76
CA PRO A 95 -5.71 6.24 -24.11
C PRO A 95 -6.57 7.50 -24.09
N GLY A 96 -6.30 8.38 -23.11
CA GLY A 96 -6.97 9.66 -22.99
C GLY A 96 -6.65 10.52 -24.21
N THR A 97 -7.57 11.39 -24.60
CA THR A 97 -7.30 12.40 -25.63
C THR A 97 -6.40 13.48 -25.05
N ALA A 98 -5.12 13.48 -25.44
CA ALA A 98 -4.21 14.56 -25.10
C ALA A 98 -4.61 15.83 -25.87
N LYS A 99 -4.89 16.92 -25.15
CA LYS A 99 -4.99 18.25 -25.77
C LYS A 99 -3.59 18.74 -26.09
N ILE A 100 -3.19 18.61 -27.35
CA ILE A 100 -1.95 19.22 -27.84
C ILE A 100 -2.24 20.69 -28.18
N THR A 101 -1.63 21.60 -27.42
CA THR A 101 -1.73 23.04 -27.70
C THR A 101 -0.94 23.39 -28.96
N ASP A 102 -1.62 23.94 -29.96
CA ASP A 102 -0.97 24.53 -31.13
C ASP A 102 -0.34 25.89 -30.76
N TRP A 103 0.95 25.87 -30.45
CA TRP A 103 1.71 27.05 -30.06
C TRP A 103 1.82 28.09 -31.19
N VAL A 104 1.70 27.70 -32.45
CA VAL A 104 1.74 28.64 -33.59
C VAL A 104 0.45 29.45 -33.62
N LYS A 105 -0.70 28.79 -33.47
CA LYS A 105 -2.00 29.47 -33.35
C LYS A 105 -2.05 30.38 -32.12
N LEU A 106 -1.55 29.91 -30.97
CA LEU A 106 -1.53 30.70 -29.74
C LEU A 106 -0.72 32.00 -29.90
N ARG A 107 0.48 31.90 -30.48
CA ARG A 107 1.33 33.07 -30.74
C ARG A 107 0.72 34.03 -31.76
N GLY A 108 0.05 33.51 -32.79
CA GLY A 108 -0.68 34.33 -33.78
C GLY A 108 -1.91 35.05 -33.20
N MET A 109 -2.59 34.46 -32.21
CA MET A 109 -3.67 35.14 -31.48
C MET A 109 -3.13 36.28 -30.60
N GLN A 110 -2.01 36.06 -29.92
CA GLN A 110 -1.39 37.08 -29.06
C GLN A 110 -0.89 38.30 -29.86
N SER A 111 -0.31 38.10 -31.05
CA SER A 111 0.12 39.21 -31.90
C SER A 111 -1.06 40.04 -32.43
N ARG A 112 -2.19 39.41 -32.79
CA ARG A 112 -3.43 40.09 -33.20
C ARG A 112 -4.11 40.85 -32.07
N LEU A 113 -4.08 40.33 -30.84
CA LEU A 113 -4.59 41.03 -29.66
C LEU A 113 -3.73 42.26 -29.32
N ARG A 114 -2.40 42.17 -29.48
CA ARG A 114 -1.49 43.29 -29.27
C ARG A 114 -1.63 44.39 -30.33
N SER A 115 -1.85 44.04 -31.61
CA SER A 115 -2.05 45.04 -32.66
C SER A 115 -3.37 45.81 -32.53
N ARG A 116 -4.43 45.16 -32.01
CA ARG A 116 -5.71 45.83 -31.68
C ARG A 116 -5.61 46.78 -30.49
N ALA A 117 -4.73 46.52 -29.53
CA ALA A 117 -4.53 47.39 -28.36
C ALA A 117 -3.81 48.72 -28.70
N HIS A 118 -3.15 48.82 -29.85
CA HIS A 118 -2.46 50.05 -30.32
C HIS A 118 -3.31 50.93 -31.26
N THR A 119 -4.53 50.51 -31.60
CA THR A 119 -5.40 51.21 -32.58
C THR A 119 -6.66 51.82 -31.97
N ALA A 120 -6.74 51.94 -30.63
CA ALA A 120 -7.82 52.68 -29.98
C ALA A 120 -7.50 54.18 -29.96
N PRO A 121 -8.17 55.04 -30.75
CA PRO A 121 -8.04 56.48 -30.60
C PRO A 121 -8.64 56.93 -29.26
N ARG A 122 -7.98 57.92 -28.63
CA ARG A 122 -8.46 58.60 -27.42
C ARG A 122 -9.67 59.48 -27.71
#